data_AF-A0A559RRE7-F1
#
_entry.id   AF-A0A559RRE7-F1
#
_cell.length_a   1.000
_cell.length_b   1.000
_cell.length_c   1.000
_cell.angle_alpha   90.00
_cell.angle_beta   90.00
_cell.angle_gamma   90.00
#
_symmetry.space_group_name_H-M   'P 1'
#
loop_
_entity.id
_entity.type
_entity.pdbx_description
1 polymer ?
#
loop_
_entity_poly.entity_id
_entity_poly.type
_entity_poly.pdbx_seq_one_letter_code
_entity_poly.pdbx_strand_id
1 'polypeptide(L)'
;MIPVFCVYGYTTSTCGDKGNHTGSVGVIQTLNTCDTIQDCTGCSGGGLGGSHNGTTYGSNNSGPSGGTTPISSDQIKYEAFKGELSRAAQDYIAGELALNTELYNILKQYRFGEEAKEKFSAILNMLGNPFTDLPFAQFESLVPINEVTLNRVLAYVIAIPTITIQEASVLTSIETFTGEILNEEQLSILRENPLFAQEVMEALEEGGEVDIEEKVILDPSISSNPKLNCVYNKLKELSSSFFSDVIDNHFDSAKNAHIMFIVKETPDGEDAFTKGIANGTDYRLFEIQINPSIIEDSSPIEIVLLFIHETIHAELLDRCVRLGLINTFNSEGFPNFTNTPNTFTTYDTIFALLVNKYKNYYIDHPTDSGESQWNHDLFTVLNYRENIVENLLEIHPSLNDPSDDFLFSVNNDPLNTFGDFNLEDLLNYVSWIGLEGTQEYISSISENPTELAKKNYSERAVRNQYTPDCVE
;
A
#
# COMPACT_ATOMS: atom_id res chain seq x y z
N MET A 1 -24.58 -9.20 5.79
CA MET A 1 -24.79 -10.34 6.70
C MET A 1 -23.41 -10.93 6.96
N ILE A 2 -22.97 -11.01 8.22
CA ILE A 2 -21.63 -11.50 8.56
C ILE A 2 -21.72 -13.02 8.74
N PRO A 3 -20.93 -13.85 8.03
CA PRO A 3 -20.89 -15.28 8.28
C PRO A 3 -20.21 -15.53 9.63
N VAL A 4 -20.92 -16.19 10.54
CA VAL A 4 -20.38 -16.70 11.80
C VAL A 4 -19.66 -18.01 11.49
N PHE A 5 -18.33 -17.99 11.46
CA PHE A 5 -17.53 -19.21 11.33
C PHE A 5 -17.48 -19.95 12.67
N CYS A 6 -18.16 -21.10 12.74
CA CYS A 6 -17.95 -22.07 13.82
C CYS A 6 -16.76 -22.96 13.45
N VAL A 7 -15.60 -22.70 14.05
CA VAL A 7 -14.46 -23.61 14.00
C VAL A 7 -14.74 -24.80 14.92
N TYR A 8 -15.05 -25.96 14.33
CA TYR A 8 -15.11 -27.23 15.07
C TYR A 8 -13.69 -27.74 15.32
N GLY A 9 -13.20 -27.62 16.55
CA GLY A 9 -11.99 -28.30 16.99
C GLY A 9 -12.23 -29.80 17.11
N TYR A 10 -11.75 -30.59 16.16
CA TYR A 10 -11.66 -32.03 16.30
C TYR A 10 -10.44 -32.38 17.16
N THR A 11 -10.67 -32.81 18.40
CA THR A 11 -9.65 -33.49 19.20
C THR A 11 -9.69 -34.98 18.86
N THR A 12 -8.74 -35.43 18.03
CA THR A 12 -8.46 -36.87 17.89
C THR A 12 -7.67 -37.33 19.12
N SER A 13 -8.35 -37.85 20.14
CA SER A 13 -7.68 -38.58 21.22
C SER A 13 -7.42 -40.02 20.77
N THR A 14 -6.16 -40.36 20.58
CA THR A 14 -5.73 -41.75 20.44
C THR A 14 -5.88 -42.48 21.78
N CYS A 15 -6.67 -43.56 21.78
CA CYS A 15 -6.81 -44.45 22.93
C CYS A 15 -5.49 -45.18 23.19
N GLY A 16 -4.77 -44.74 24.23
CA GLY A 16 -3.69 -45.50 24.88
C GLY A 16 -4.24 -46.30 26.06
N ASP A 17 -3.99 -47.60 26.04
CA ASP A 17 -4.47 -48.60 27.00
C ASP A 17 -3.79 -48.47 28.38
N LYS A 18 -4.62 -48.47 29.43
CA LYS A 18 -4.45 -48.93 30.83
C LYS A 18 -3.17 -48.60 31.63
N GLY A 19 -3.37 -47.81 32.70
CA GLY A 19 -2.56 -47.87 33.93
C GLY A 19 -3.12 -46.97 35.03
N ASN A 20 -3.57 -47.59 36.14
CA ASN A 20 -4.15 -46.98 37.35
C ASN A 20 -3.52 -45.65 37.83
N HIS A 21 -4.36 -44.69 38.25
CA HIS A 21 -4.45 -44.25 39.67
C HIS A 21 -5.55 -43.18 39.89
N THR A 22 -6.45 -43.53 40.81
CA THR A 22 -7.30 -42.72 41.72
C THR A 22 -7.27 -41.18 41.66
N GLY A 23 -8.45 -40.55 41.61
CA GLY A 23 -8.71 -39.32 42.36
C GLY A 23 -9.69 -38.30 41.76
N SER A 24 -10.85 -38.17 42.40
CA SER A 24 -11.71 -36.97 42.52
C SER A 24 -12.36 -36.35 41.26
N VAL A 25 -13.68 -36.54 41.21
CA VAL A 25 -14.66 -35.86 40.35
C VAL A 25 -14.88 -34.42 40.84
N GLY A 26 -14.57 -33.45 39.99
CA GLY A 26 -14.95 -32.04 40.15
C GLY A 26 -15.89 -31.62 39.03
N VAL A 27 -17.15 -31.38 39.38
CA VAL A 27 -18.21 -30.85 38.50
C VAL A 27 -17.90 -29.38 38.22
N ILE A 28 -17.78 -28.98 36.96
CA ILE A 28 -17.82 -27.55 36.57
C ILE A 28 -19.17 -27.27 35.94
N GLN A 29 -19.95 -26.48 36.68
CA GLN A 29 -21.16 -25.81 36.24
C GLN A 29 -20.85 -24.81 35.12
N THR A 30 -21.63 -24.89 34.06
CA THR A 30 -21.84 -23.83 33.07
C THR A 30 -22.48 -22.61 33.74
N LEU A 31 -21.89 -21.43 33.54
CA LEU A 31 -22.54 -20.15 33.78
C LEU A 31 -22.48 -19.31 32.50
N ASN A 32 -23.68 -19.04 31.98
CA ASN A 32 -23.96 -18.08 30.94
C ASN A 32 -24.04 -16.65 31.53
N THR A 33 -23.66 -15.69 30.67
CA THR A 33 -24.14 -14.29 30.57
C THR A 33 -23.91 -13.33 31.75
N CYS A 34 -23.30 -12.17 31.46
CA CYS A 34 -23.92 -10.86 31.66
C CYS A 34 -23.17 -9.74 30.92
N ASP A 35 -23.97 -8.91 30.25
CA ASP A 35 -23.66 -7.63 29.64
C ASP A 35 -23.38 -6.52 30.67
N THR A 36 -22.91 -5.40 30.13
CA THR A 36 -22.92 -3.99 30.62
C THR A 36 -21.71 -3.46 31.40
N ILE A 37 -21.03 -2.53 30.72
CA ILE A 37 -20.09 -1.54 31.25
C ILE A 37 -20.91 -0.34 31.73
N GLN A 38 -20.64 0.16 32.94
CA GLN A 38 -21.13 1.46 33.39
C GLN A 38 -20.05 2.21 34.18
N ASP A 39 -20.00 3.51 33.91
CA ASP A 39 -19.08 4.55 34.35
C ASP A 39 -18.70 4.59 35.83
N CYS A 40 -17.48 5.05 36.11
CA CYS A 40 -17.10 5.64 37.39
C CYS A 40 -16.31 6.94 37.18
N THR A 41 -17.01 8.08 37.21
CA THR A 41 -16.46 9.40 37.50
C THR A 41 -16.71 9.79 38.96
N GLY A 42 -15.63 10.16 39.65
CA GLY A 42 -15.59 11.23 40.66
C GLY A 42 -16.15 10.96 42.06
N CYS A 43 -15.30 11.13 43.09
CA CYS A 43 -15.58 12.02 44.21
C CYS A 43 -14.35 12.29 45.08
N SER A 44 -14.20 13.58 45.38
CA SER A 44 -13.25 14.26 46.26
C SER A 44 -13.58 14.15 47.75
N GLY A 45 -12.57 14.27 48.61
CA GLY A 45 -12.62 15.21 49.74
C GLY A 45 -12.46 14.66 51.18
N GLY A 46 -11.50 15.26 51.90
CA GLY A 46 -11.42 15.36 53.37
C GLY A 46 -10.55 14.30 54.04
N GLY A 47 -9.54 14.58 54.88
CA GLY A 47 -9.17 15.78 55.63
C GLY A 47 -9.01 15.44 57.12
N LEU A 48 -7.90 15.91 57.73
CA LEU A 48 -7.54 15.89 59.18
C LEU A 48 -6.90 14.57 59.68
N GLY A 49 -5.83 14.52 60.48
CA GLY A 49 -4.99 15.50 61.16
C GLY A 49 -4.15 14.80 62.26
N GLY A 50 -3.02 15.40 62.68
CA GLY A 50 -2.19 14.98 63.84
C GLY A 50 -0.75 14.60 63.43
N SER A 51 0.30 15.42 63.63
CA SER A 51 0.91 16.04 64.82
C SER A 51 1.98 15.18 65.52
N HIS A 52 3.20 15.75 65.50
CA HIS A 52 4.32 15.71 66.46
C HIS A 52 5.58 14.85 66.25
N ASN A 53 6.69 15.56 66.52
CA ASN A 53 8.11 15.24 66.76
C ASN A 53 8.94 14.86 65.52
N GLY A 54 10.03 15.53 65.14
CA GLY A 54 10.92 16.44 65.87
C GLY A 54 12.31 15.83 65.91
N THR A 55 13.24 16.29 65.06
CA THR A 55 14.70 16.30 65.30
C THR A 55 15.44 16.99 64.14
N THR A 56 16.35 17.88 64.52
CA THR A 56 17.32 18.64 63.72
C THR A 56 18.42 17.76 63.12
N TYR A 57 18.86 18.03 61.89
CA TYR A 57 20.29 18.11 61.46
C TYR A 57 20.39 18.48 59.96
N GLY A 58 21.39 19.28 59.61
CA GLY A 58 22.12 19.14 58.34
C GLY A 58 21.77 20.11 57.20
N SER A 59 22.74 20.95 56.88
CA SER A 59 22.81 21.93 55.80
C SER A 59 22.95 21.33 54.38
N ASN A 60 22.72 22.22 53.40
CA ASN A 60 23.13 22.22 51.98
C ASN A 60 22.11 21.67 50.98
N ASN A 61 21.45 22.58 50.27
CA ASN A 61 21.20 22.44 48.85
C ASN A 61 21.07 23.82 48.17
N SER A 62 22.07 24.14 47.37
CA SER A 62 22.10 25.22 46.39
C SER A 62 21.10 24.91 45.27
N GLY A 63 20.01 25.66 45.20
CA GLY A 63 19.13 25.67 44.03
C GLY A 63 19.81 26.36 42.84
N PRO A 64 19.60 25.90 41.60
CA PRO A 64 20.12 26.59 40.43
C PRO A 64 19.33 27.89 40.25
N SER A 65 20.03 29.01 40.33
CA SER A 65 19.52 30.31 39.91
C SER A 65 19.21 30.25 38.41
N GLY A 66 17.93 30.36 38.03
CA GLY A 66 17.53 30.57 36.65
C GLY A 66 18.07 31.93 36.16
N GLY A 67 19.22 31.90 35.50
CA GLY A 67 19.72 33.03 34.72
C GLY A 67 19.04 33.03 33.37
N THR A 68 18.11 33.97 33.14
CA THR A 68 17.67 34.31 31.79
C THR A 68 18.84 34.97 31.07
N THR A 69 19.47 34.25 30.15
CA THR A 69 20.48 34.81 29.24
C THR A 69 19.83 35.92 28.42
N PRO A 70 20.43 37.11 28.31
CA PRO A 70 19.91 38.16 27.45
C PRO A 70 19.85 37.66 26.01
N ILE A 71 18.67 37.70 25.41
CA ILE A 71 18.49 37.40 23.99
C ILE A 71 19.35 38.41 23.21
N SER A 72 20.24 37.93 22.35
CA SER A 72 21.14 38.80 21.60
C SER A 72 20.34 39.65 20.60
N SER A 73 20.85 40.85 20.27
CA SER A 73 20.27 41.73 19.24
C SER A 73 19.98 40.98 17.94
N ASP A 74 20.83 40.01 17.61
CA ASP A 74 20.76 39.30 16.34
C ASP A 74 19.72 38.18 16.39
N GLN A 75 19.49 37.59 17.57
CA GLN A 75 18.39 36.64 17.76
C GLN A 75 17.02 37.36 17.72
N ILE A 76 16.92 38.60 18.22
CA ILE A 76 15.71 39.43 18.07
C ILE A 76 15.47 39.78 16.59
N LYS A 77 16.51 40.17 15.85
CA LYS A 77 16.41 40.45 14.41
C LYS A 77 16.03 39.21 13.60
N TYR A 78 16.53 38.04 14.00
CA TYR A 78 16.23 36.77 13.35
C TYR A 78 14.78 36.33 13.56
N GLU A 79 14.25 36.43 14.77
CA GLU A 79 12.85 36.12 15.05
C GLU A 79 11.89 37.14 14.38
N ALA A 80 12.30 38.41 14.28
CA ALA A 80 11.57 39.40 13.49
C ALA A 80 11.58 39.06 11.97
N PHE A 81 12.73 38.64 11.43
CA PHE A 81 12.85 38.21 10.03
C PHE A 81 11.97 36.98 9.73
N LYS A 82 11.95 35.98 10.61
CA LYS A 82 11.04 34.83 10.50
C LYS A 82 9.58 35.26 10.48
N GLY A 83 9.19 36.17 11.37
CA GLY A 83 7.83 36.71 11.42
C GLY A 83 7.44 37.44 10.12
N GLU A 84 8.34 38.24 9.56
CA GLU A 84 8.11 38.95 8.30
C GLU A 84 8.08 38.01 7.09
N LEU A 85 8.95 37.00 7.05
CA LEU A 85 8.98 36.00 5.98
C LEU A 85 7.71 35.12 6.02
N SER A 86 7.30 34.70 7.21
CA SER A 86 6.07 33.92 7.42
C SER A 86 4.82 34.72 7.02
N ARG A 87 4.75 36.00 7.40
CA ARG A 87 3.66 36.89 6.98
C ARG A 87 3.65 37.12 5.48
N ALA A 88 4.79 37.41 4.87
CA ALA A 88 4.89 37.60 3.41
C ALA A 88 4.49 36.34 2.62
N ALA A 89 4.80 35.15 3.15
CA ALA A 89 4.34 33.89 2.56
C ALA A 89 2.83 33.70 2.70
N GLN A 90 2.24 34.05 3.85
CA GLN A 90 0.78 34.00 4.06
C GLN A 90 0.03 34.99 3.16
N ASP A 91 0.53 36.22 3.02
CA ASP A 91 -0.08 37.26 2.17
C ASP A 91 -0.01 36.88 0.67
N TYR A 92 1.04 36.16 0.25
CA TYR A 92 1.14 35.60 -1.10
C TYR A 92 0.14 34.47 -1.34
N ILE A 93 0.03 33.53 -0.40
CA ILE A 93 -0.96 32.44 -0.47
C ILE A 93 -2.39 33.01 -0.53
N ALA A 94 -2.66 34.13 0.14
CA ALA A 94 -3.93 34.83 0.09
C ALA A 94 -4.17 35.60 -1.23
N GLY A 95 -3.20 35.62 -2.16
CA GLY A 95 -3.28 36.36 -3.42
C GLY A 95 -3.21 37.89 -3.25
N GLU A 96 -2.81 38.38 -2.07
CA GLU A 96 -2.77 39.81 -1.73
C GLU A 96 -1.42 40.47 -2.10
N LEU A 97 -0.41 39.67 -2.47
CA LEU A 97 0.93 40.17 -2.80
C LEU A 97 1.45 39.67 -4.17
N ALA A 98 2.02 40.58 -4.97
CA ALA A 98 2.83 40.22 -6.12
C ALA A 98 4.28 39.93 -5.67
N LEU A 99 4.70 38.66 -5.73
CA LEU A 99 5.88 38.11 -5.07
C LEU A 99 7.23 38.82 -5.38
N ASN A 100 7.35 39.44 -6.56
CA ASN A 100 8.63 39.88 -7.09
C ASN A 100 9.27 41.04 -6.30
N THR A 101 8.48 41.98 -5.76
CA THR A 101 9.07 43.21 -5.22
C THR A 101 9.26 43.16 -3.70
N GLU A 102 8.31 42.65 -2.93
CA GLU A 102 8.36 42.78 -1.47
C GLU A 102 9.18 41.66 -0.80
N LEU A 103 9.10 40.41 -1.27
CA LEU A 103 9.97 39.32 -0.79
C LEU A 103 11.43 39.58 -1.15
N TYR A 104 11.69 40.01 -2.39
CA TYR A 104 13.02 40.45 -2.84
C TYR A 104 13.50 41.66 -2.05
N ASN A 105 12.62 42.63 -1.73
CA ASN A 105 12.99 43.77 -0.90
C ASN A 105 13.22 43.38 0.57
N ILE A 106 12.49 42.44 1.15
CA ILE A 106 12.74 41.89 2.49
C ILE A 106 14.12 41.22 2.52
N LEU A 107 14.42 40.38 1.51
CA LEU A 107 15.73 39.74 1.35
C LEU A 107 16.87 40.76 1.12
N LYS A 108 16.58 41.91 0.50
CA LYS A 108 17.54 42.98 0.19
C LYS A 108 17.71 44.01 1.32
N GLN A 109 16.66 44.24 2.11
CA GLN A 109 16.60 45.21 3.21
C GLN A 109 17.30 44.66 4.46
N TYR A 110 17.27 43.34 4.66
CA TYR A 110 18.17 42.65 5.58
C TYR A 110 19.52 42.43 4.89
N ARG A 111 20.35 43.49 4.83
CA ARG A 111 21.79 43.35 4.51
C ARG A 111 22.44 42.48 5.59
N PHE A 112 22.48 41.18 5.35
CA PHE A 112 23.19 40.24 6.19
C PHE A 112 24.68 40.59 6.16
N GLY A 113 25.24 40.97 7.31
CA GLY A 113 26.69 40.98 7.50
C GLY A 113 27.24 39.57 7.27
N GLU A 114 28.54 39.45 6.99
CA GLU A 114 29.19 38.16 6.65
C GLU A 114 28.83 37.02 7.63
N GLU A 115 28.64 37.34 8.92
CA GLU A 115 28.19 36.39 9.95
C GLU A 115 26.78 35.81 9.72
N ALA A 116 25.86 36.56 9.12
CA ALA A 116 24.51 36.09 8.82
C ALA A 116 24.43 35.34 7.48
N LYS A 117 25.35 35.61 6.53
CA LYS A 117 25.58 34.71 5.39
C LYS A 117 26.16 33.38 5.86
N GLU A 118 27.10 33.41 6.80
CA GLU A 118 27.67 32.22 7.44
C GLU A 118 26.60 31.42 8.20
N LYS A 119 25.68 32.09 8.90
CA LYS A 119 24.55 31.43 9.58
C LYS A 119 23.47 30.92 8.62
N PHE A 120 23.21 31.61 7.51
CA PHE A 120 22.30 31.11 6.46
C PHE A 120 22.91 29.90 5.74
N SER A 121 24.20 29.95 5.41
CA SER A 121 24.97 28.79 4.96
C SER A 121 25.04 27.69 6.02
N ALA A 122 25.10 28.01 7.32
CA ALA A 122 25.06 27.03 8.40
C ALA A 122 23.66 26.39 8.56
N ILE A 123 22.58 27.13 8.31
CA ILE A 123 21.21 26.61 8.25
C ILE A 123 21.08 25.66 7.03
N LEU A 124 21.59 26.06 5.86
CA LEU A 124 21.65 25.19 4.68
C LEU A 124 22.54 23.95 4.90
N ASN A 125 23.63 24.06 5.68
CA ASN A 125 24.49 22.94 6.08
C ASN A 125 23.86 22.04 7.16
N MET A 126 23.06 22.60 8.08
CA MET A 126 22.31 21.84 9.09
C MET A 126 21.14 21.05 8.49
N LEU A 127 20.65 21.47 7.31
CA LEU A 127 19.61 20.79 6.54
C LEU A 127 20.16 19.65 5.63
N GLY A 128 21.43 19.26 5.80
CA GLY A 128 21.93 17.95 5.38
C GLY A 128 22.29 17.80 3.90
N ASN A 129 23.07 18.72 3.31
CA ASN A 129 23.59 18.56 1.95
C ASN A 129 25.12 18.31 1.93
N PRO A 130 25.64 17.22 1.33
CA PRO A 130 27.06 16.87 1.35
C PRO A 130 27.89 17.53 0.23
N PHE A 131 27.69 18.83 -0.04
CA PHE A 131 28.48 19.59 -1.02
C PHE A 131 29.09 20.83 -0.38
N THR A 132 30.15 20.64 0.41
CA THR A 132 30.77 21.68 1.23
C THR A 132 31.70 22.65 0.50
N ASP A 133 31.83 22.62 -0.83
CA ASP A 133 32.84 23.45 -1.52
C ASP A 133 32.39 24.16 -2.81
N LEU A 134 31.07 24.30 -3.04
CA LEU A 134 30.60 25.03 -4.24
C LEU A 134 30.24 26.49 -3.92
N PRO A 135 30.84 27.48 -4.60
CA PRO A 135 30.42 28.88 -4.49
C PRO A 135 28.95 29.03 -4.91
N PHE A 136 28.21 29.92 -4.25
CA PHE A 136 26.82 30.30 -4.57
C PHE A 136 26.53 30.52 -6.07
N ALA A 137 27.57 30.85 -6.86
CA ALA A 137 27.53 30.97 -8.31
C ALA A 137 27.26 29.67 -9.09
N GLN A 138 27.28 28.48 -8.47
CA GLN A 138 26.91 27.22 -9.14
C GLN A 138 25.45 26.79 -8.91
N PHE A 139 24.72 27.47 -8.01
CA PHE A 139 23.27 27.28 -7.89
C PHE A 139 22.53 27.74 -9.16
N GLU A 140 23.11 28.68 -9.93
CA GLU A 140 22.64 29.08 -11.27
C GLU A 140 22.92 28.03 -12.36
N SER A 141 23.70 26.97 -12.07
CA SER A 141 24.10 25.95 -13.06
C SER A 141 23.35 24.61 -12.94
N LEU A 142 22.59 24.42 -11.86
CA LEU A 142 21.76 23.23 -11.65
C LEU A 142 20.33 23.53 -12.08
N VAL A 143 20.10 23.37 -13.39
CA VAL A 143 18.81 23.49 -14.10
C VAL A 143 18.23 24.91 -14.03
N PRO A 144 17.77 25.52 -15.15
CA PRO A 144 16.99 26.74 -15.08
C PRO A 144 15.62 26.38 -14.50
N ILE A 145 15.55 26.27 -13.17
CA ILE A 145 14.31 26.24 -12.43
C ILE A 145 13.65 27.58 -12.73
N ASN A 146 12.57 27.56 -13.50
CA ASN A 146 11.88 28.80 -13.86
C ASN A 146 11.39 29.49 -12.56
N GLU A 147 11.20 30.81 -12.61
CA GLU A 147 10.82 31.61 -11.44
C GLU A 147 9.56 31.08 -10.74
N VAL A 148 8.65 30.44 -11.48
CA VAL A 148 7.43 29.81 -10.93
C VAL A 148 7.78 28.59 -10.07
N THR A 149 8.62 27.67 -10.56
CA THR A 149 9.06 26.48 -9.83
C THR A 149 9.84 26.88 -8.58
N LEU A 150 10.74 27.87 -8.65
CA LEU A 150 11.49 28.35 -7.48
C LEU A 150 10.57 28.95 -6.41
N ASN A 151 9.59 29.75 -6.82
CA ASN A 151 8.64 30.37 -5.91
C ASN A 151 7.71 29.34 -5.25
N ARG A 152 7.34 28.26 -5.96
CA ARG A 152 6.57 27.15 -5.40
C ARG A 152 7.38 26.33 -4.40
N VAL A 153 8.63 25.99 -4.72
CA VAL A 153 9.52 25.29 -3.78
C VAL A 153 9.69 26.10 -2.50
N LEU A 154 9.92 27.42 -2.61
CA LEU A 154 10.01 28.31 -1.45
C LEU A 154 8.68 28.38 -0.67
N ALA A 155 7.53 28.42 -1.35
CA ALA A 155 6.23 28.39 -0.70
C ALA A 155 6.03 27.10 0.11
N TYR A 156 6.35 25.93 -0.47
CA TYR A 156 6.27 24.64 0.23
C TYR A 156 7.18 24.59 1.46
N VAL A 157 8.44 25.00 1.33
CA VAL A 157 9.43 24.99 2.41
C VAL A 157 9.07 25.97 3.54
N ILE A 158 8.49 27.13 3.21
CA ILE A 158 8.10 28.14 4.21
C ILE A 158 6.78 27.77 4.89
N ALA A 159 5.82 27.23 4.14
CA ALA A 159 4.51 26.87 4.67
C ALA A 159 4.56 25.61 5.55
N ILE A 160 5.50 24.68 5.27
CA ILE A 160 5.51 23.35 5.90
C ILE A 160 6.92 23.04 6.42
N PRO A 161 7.19 23.26 7.72
CA PRO A 161 8.53 23.18 8.32
C PRO A 161 9.21 21.80 8.27
N THR A 162 8.52 20.77 7.79
CA THR A 162 8.97 19.37 7.79
C THR A 162 9.32 18.82 6.42
N ILE A 163 9.05 19.56 5.33
CA ILE A 163 9.35 19.10 3.97
C ILE A 163 10.79 19.46 3.61
N THR A 164 11.54 18.48 3.10
CA THR A 164 12.88 18.69 2.56
C THR A 164 12.83 19.40 1.21
N ILE A 165 13.91 20.08 0.82
CA ILE A 165 14.00 20.74 -0.50
C ILE A 165 13.81 19.72 -1.63
N GLN A 166 14.30 18.49 -1.45
CA GLN A 166 14.14 17.41 -2.42
C GLN A 166 12.67 17.03 -2.60
N GLU A 167 11.93 16.80 -1.51
CA GLU A 167 10.50 16.52 -1.57
C GLU A 167 9.71 17.67 -2.21
N ALA A 168 10.00 18.92 -1.83
CA ALA A 168 9.37 20.09 -2.44
C ALA A 168 9.65 20.19 -3.95
N SER A 169 10.85 19.80 -4.38
CA SER A 169 11.22 19.74 -5.80
C SER A 169 10.40 18.67 -6.54
N VAL A 170 10.28 17.46 -5.98
CA VAL A 170 9.48 16.37 -6.57
C VAL A 170 8.03 16.79 -6.73
N LEU A 171 7.41 17.33 -5.67
CA LEU A 171 6.01 17.78 -5.72
C LEU A 171 5.79 18.88 -6.77
N THR A 172 6.73 19.82 -6.91
CA THR A 172 6.62 20.89 -7.90
C THR A 172 6.82 20.35 -9.32
N SER A 173 7.68 19.34 -9.52
CA SER A 173 7.83 18.66 -10.80
C SER A 173 6.53 17.95 -11.19
N ILE A 174 5.90 17.22 -10.26
CA ILE A 174 4.61 16.54 -10.49
C ILE A 174 3.54 17.54 -10.94
N GLU A 175 3.34 18.64 -10.21
CA GLU A 175 2.39 19.71 -10.62
C GLU A 175 2.72 20.32 -11.99
N THR A 176 4.00 20.37 -12.35
CA THR A 176 4.44 20.90 -13.64
C THR A 176 4.11 19.92 -14.78
N PHE A 177 4.30 18.62 -14.56
CA PHE A 177 3.99 17.58 -15.54
C PHE A 177 2.48 17.40 -15.73
N THR A 178 1.71 17.37 -14.65
CA THR A 178 0.25 17.24 -14.72
C THR A 178 -0.40 18.53 -15.24
N GLY A 179 0.25 19.68 -15.07
CA GLY A 179 -0.34 20.99 -15.34
C GLY A 179 -1.42 21.41 -14.33
N GLU A 180 -1.57 20.64 -13.25
CA GLU A 180 -2.56 20.82 -12.21
C GLU A 180 -1.90 21.20 -10.88
N ILE A 181 -2.64 21.93 -10.04
CA ILE A 181 -2.21 22.19 -8.66
C ILE A 181 -2.71 21.01 -7.82
N LEU A 182 -1.78 20.30 -7.20
CA LEU A 182 -2.12 19.18 -6.33
C LEU A 182 -2.95 19.69 -5.14
N ASN A 183 -4.04 18.99 -4.85
CA ASN A 183 -4.85 19.29 -3.68
C ASN A 183 -4.16 18.76 -2.40
N GLU A 184 -4.65 19.14 -1.21
CA GLU A 184 -4.02 18.73 0.06
C GLU A 184 -4.06 17.22 0.30
N GLU A 185 -5.04 16.50 -0.26
CA GLU A 185 -5.13 15.05 -0.16
C GLU A 185 -4.03 14.37 -1.00
N GLN A 186 -3.90 14.75 -2.27
CA GLN A 186 -2.80 14.30 -3.15
C GLN A 186 -1.42 14.62 -2.56
N LEU A 187 -1.25 15.84 -2.04
CA LEU A 187 -0.01 16.24 -1.37
C LEU A 187 0.27 15.38 -0.12
N SER A 188 -0.77 15.04 0.65
CA SER A 188 -0.63 14.16 1.82
C SER A 188 -0.18 12.76 1.41
N ILE A 189 -0.75 12.19 0.34
CA ILE A 189 -0.38 10.86 -0.19
C ILE A 189 1.09 10.87 -0.63
N LEU A 190 1.50 11.81 -1.48
CA LEU A 190 2.88 11.86 -1.98
C LEU A 190 3.92 12.07 -0.86
N ARG A 191 3.55 12.78 0.21
CA ARG A 191 4.42 12.99 1.37
C ARG A 191 4.49 11.76 2.29
N GLU A 192 3.44 10.95 2.35
CA GLU A 192 3.43 9.77 3.21
C GLU A 192 4.40 8.70 2.70
N ASN A 193 4.65 8.67 1.39
CA ASN A 193 5.51 7.71 0.73
C ASN A 193 6.43 8.37 -0.31
N PRO A 194 7.63 8.84 0.08
CA PRO A 194 8.59 9.48 -0.82
C PRO A 194 9.05 8.58 -1.97
N LEU A 195 9.08 7.25 -1.77
CA LEU A 195 9.37 6.31 -2.84
C LEU A 195 8.27 6.34 -3.89
N PHE A 196 7.00 6.27 -3.47
CA PHE A 196 5.88 6.43 -4.40
C PHE A 196 5.93 7.77 -5.13
N ALA A 197 6.19 8.88 -4.42
CA ALA A 197 6.30 10.19 -5.07
C ALA A 197 7.43 10.26 -6.11
N GLN A 198 8.54 9.58 -5.86
CA GLN A 198 9.62 9.46 -6.84
C GLN A 198 9.16 8.69 -8.08
N GLU A 199 8.51 7.54 -7.90
CA GLU A 199 8.03 6.70 -9.01
C GLU A 199 6.90 7.37 -9.79
N VAL A 200 6.04 8.16 -9.13
CA VAL A 200 5.05 9.03 -9.80
C VAL A 200 5.74 10.03 -10.72
N MET A 201 6.81 10.68 -10.25
CA MET A 201 7.56 11.64 -11.06
C MET A 201 8.24 10.94 -12.25
N GLU A 202 8.87 9.80 -12.02
CA GLU A 202 9.53 9.01 -13.08
C GLU A 202 8.51 8.55 -14.14
N ALA A 203 7.36 8.00 -13.71
CA ALA A 203 6.30 7.61 -14.63
C ALA A 203 5.79 8.79 -15.48
N LEU A 204 5.55 9.97 -14.86
CA LEU A 204 5.12 11.16 -15.59
C LEU A 204 6.19 11.67 -16.58
N GLU A 205 7.48 11.60 -16.22
CA GLU A 205 8.60 11.96 -17.10
C GLU A 205 8.69 11.07 -18.33
N GLU A 206 8.36 9.79 -18.18
CA GLU A 206 8.41 8.80 -19.25
C GLU A 206 7.10 8.67 -20.05
N GLY A 207 6.07 9.43 -19.68
CA GLY A 207 4.77 9.45 -20.36
C GLY A 207 3.79 8.36 -19.91
N GLY A 208 3.97 7.85 -18.69
CA GLY A 208 3.03 6.98 -17.99
C GLY A 208 1.82 7.74 -17.46
N GLU A 209 0.90 7.01 -16.84
CA GLU A 209 -0.31 7.55 -16.22
C GLU A 209 -0.27 7.31 -14.70
N VAL A 210 -0.80 8.26 -13.94
CA VAL A 210 -0.81 8.18 -12.47
C VAL A 210 -2.18 8.54 -11.94
N ASP A 211 -2.70 7.71 -11.05
CA ASP A 211 -3.83 8.01 -10.19
C ASP A 211 -3.30 8.21 -8.76
N ILE A 212 -3.12 9.46 -8.34
CA ILE A 212 -2.52 9.78 -7.04
C ILE A 212 -3.49 9.44 -5.92
N GLU A 213 -4.78 9.72 -6.13
CA GLU A 213 -5.87 9.43 -5.19
C GLU A 213 -5.93 7.93 -4.87
N GLU A 214 -5.94 7.08 -5.90
CA GLU A 214 -5.95 5.62 -5.74
C GLU A 214 -4.57 5.00 -5.57
N LYS A 215 -3.51 5.83 -5.60
CA LYS A 215 -2.11 5.43 -5.39
C LYS A 215 -1.61 4.38 -6.40
N VAL A 216 -2.07 4.50 -7.64
CA VAL A 216 -1.72 3.62 -8.75
C VAL A 216 -0.86 4.35 -9.76
N ILE A 217 0.21 3.69 -10.19
CA ILE A 217 1.05 4.10 -11.32
C ILE A 217 0.87 3.08 -12.45
N LEU A 218 0.56 3.58 -13.65
CA LEU A 218 0.66 2.82 -14.89
C LEU A 218 1.95 3.23 -15.60
N ASP A 219 2.94 2.35 -15.58
CA ASP A 219 4.16 2.52 -16.35
C ASP A 219 3.84 2.78 -17.84
N PRO A 220 4.67 3.56 -18.58
CA PRO A 220 4.50 3.76 -20.02
C PRO A 220 4.26 2.48 -20.81
N SER A 221 4.87 1.36 -20.42
CA SER A 221 4.66 0.06 -21.08
C SER A 221 3.24 -0.50 -20.92
N ILE A 222 2.50 -0.08 -19.90
CA ILE A 222 1.08 -0.39 -19.72
C ILE A 222 0.21 0.64 -20.43
N SER A 223 0.38 1.93 -20.13
CA SER A 223 -0.47 3.01 -20.64
C SER A 223 -0.36 3.19 -22.16
N SER A 224 0.82 2.95 -22.74
CA SER A 224 1.00 2.98 -24.21
C SER A 224 0.62 1.68 -24.92
N ASN A 225 0.39 0.58 -24.18
CA ASN A 225 -0.12 -0.66 -24.74
C ASN A 225 -1.65 -0.61 -24.83
N PRO A 226 -2.24 -0.54 -26.04
CA PRO A 226 -3.68 -0.30 -26.18
C PRO A 226 -4.54 -1.42 -25.56
N LYS A 227 -4.06 -2.66 -25.55
CA LYS A 227 -4.80 -3.81 -24.98
C LYS A 227 -4.81 -3.75 -23.46
N LEU A 228 -3.65 -3.55 -22.83
CA LEU A 228 -3.54 -3.45 -21.37
C LEU A 228 -4.24 -2.20 -20.84
N ASN A 229 -4.02 -1.04 -21.46
CA ASN A 229 -4.63 0.21 -21.04
C ASN A 229 -6.17 0.15 -21.17
N CYS A 230 -6.69 -0.39 -22.28
CA CYS A 230 -8.14 -0.57 -22.45
C CYS A 230 -8.75 -1.49 -21.39
N VAL A 231 -8.11 -2.62 -21.09
CA VAL A 231 -8.59 -3.55 -20.05
C VAL A 231 -8.57 -2.88 -18.68
N TYR A 232 -7.47 -2.22 -18.32
CA TYR A 232 -7.37 -1.51 -17.04
C TYR A 232 -8.45 -0.43 -16.90
N ASN A 233 -8.64 0.41 -17.92
CA ASN A 233 -9.65 1.48 -17.89
C ASN A 233 -11.07 0.94 -17.73
N LYS A 234 -11.44 -0.13 -18.46
CA LYS A 234 -12.76 -0.76 -18.30
C LYS A 234 -12.94 -1.34 -16.90
N LEU A 235 -11.89 -1.93 -16.33
CA LEU A 235 -11.91 -2.49 -14.99
C LEU A 235 -12.08 -1.39 -13.93
N LYS A 236 -11.41 -0.25 -14.11
CA LYS A 236 -11.54 0.94 -13.27
C LYS A 236 -12.91 1.61 -13.38
N GLU A 237 -13.55 1.55 -14.54
CA GLU A 237 -14.90 2.09 -14.76
C GLU A 237 -16.01 1.30 -14.06
N LEU A 238 -15.74 0.08 -13.58
CA LEU A 238 -16.72 -0.70 -12.83
C LEU A 238 -16.92 -0.09 -11.44
N SER A 239 -18.13 0.41 -11.19
CA SER A 239 -18.51 0.92 -9.87
C SER A 239 -18.68 -0.23 -8.86
N SER A 240 -18.03 -0.13 -7.70
CA SER A 240 -18.18 -1.11 -6.60
C SER A 240 -17.85 -2.54 -7.00
N SER A 241 -16.84 -2.69 -7.86
CA SER A 241 -16.30 -3.99 -8.23
C SER A 241 -15.30 -4.49 -7.18
N PHE A 242 -15.02 -5.78 -7.19
CA PHE A 242 -13.99 -6.34 -6.34
C PHE A 242 -12.61 -5.71 -6.60
N PHE A 243 -12.24 -5.47 -7.86
CA PHE A 243 -10.99 -4.80 -8.22
C PHE A 243 -10.90 -3.39 -7.64
N SER A 244 -11.94 -2.56 -7.80
CA SER A 244 -12.00 -1.25 -7.15
C SER A 244 -11.99 -1.40 -5.62
N ASP A 245 -12.60 -2.42 -5.04
CA ASP A 245 -12.53 -2.63 -3.60
C ASP A 245 -11.12 -3.03 -3.13
N VAL A 246 -10.37 -3.78 -3.94
CA VAL A 246 -8.97 -4.13 -3.62
C VAL A 246 -8.08 -2.88 -3.72
N ILE A 247 -8.27 -2.01 -4.72
CA ILE A 247 -7.49 -0.78 -4.92
C ILE A 247 -7.92 0.36 -3.97
N ASP A 248 -9.21 0.55 -3.76
CA ASP A 248 -9.74 1.74 -3.07
C ASP A 248 -9.91 1.47 -1.57
N ASN A 249 -10.37 0.26 -1.18
CA ASN A 249 -10.78 -0.06 0.19
C ASN A 249 -9.95 -1.18 0.85
N HIS A 250 -9.12 -1.91 0.09
CA HIS A 250 -8.17 -2.91 0.57
C HIS A 250 -8.74 -3.83 1.67
N PHE A 251 -9.93 -4.41 1.44
CA PHE A 251 -10.67 -5.26 2.39
C PHE A 251 -10.90 -4.63 3.78
N ASP A 252 -11.32 -3.37 3.81
CA ASP A 252 -11.57 -2.60 5.04
C ASP A 252 -10.31 -2.40 5.91
N SER A 253 -9.11 -2.50 5.31
CA SER A 253 -7.86 -2.40 6.06
C SER A 253 -7.51 -0.96 6.49
N ALA A 254 -8.31 0.03 6.07
CA ALA A 254 -8.15 1.46 6.34
C ALA A 254 -6.86 2.10 5.79
N LYS A 255 -6.08 1.39 4.96
CA LYS A 255 -4.89 1.93 4.28
C LYS A 255 -4.67 1.31 2.91
N ASN A 256 -4.29 2.16 1.96
CA ASN A 256 -4.08 1.78 0.57
C ASN A 256 -2.62 1.39 0.33
N ALA A 257 -2.40 0.23 -0.28
CA ALA A 257 -1.11 -0.14 -0.87
C ALA A 257 -0.82 0.79 -2.05
N HIS A 258 0.45 1.13 -2.26
CA HIS A 258 0.85 1.84 -3.47
C HIS A 258 1.22 0.79 -4.51
N ILE A 259 0.66 0.88 -5.71
CA ILE A 259 0.81 -0.13 -6.75
C ILE A 259 1.39 0.51 -8.01
N MET A 260 2.31 -0.19 -8.66
CA MET A 260 2.82 0.15 -9.98
C MET A 260 2.65 -1.04 -10.91
N PHE A 261 1.91 -0.87 -12.00
CA PHE A 261 1.81 -1.87 -13.06
C PHE A 261 2.87 -1.61 -14.12
N ILE A 262 3.61 -2.65 -14.54
CA ILE A 262 4.68 -2.56 -15.54
C ILE A 262 4.77 -3.83 -16.39
N VAL A 263 5.11 -3.70 -17.68
CA VAL A 263 5.48 -4.85 -18.52
C VAL A 263 6.96 -5.13 -18.38
N LYS A 264 7.31 -6.30 -17.85
CA LYS A 264 8.69 -6.68 -17.54
C LYS A 264 8.84 -8.19 -17.44
N GLU A 265 10.03 -8.70 -17.74
CA GLU A 265 10.34 -10.11 -17.52
C GLU A 265 10.18 -10.47 -16.05
N THR A 266 9.42 -11.53 -15.80
CA THR A 266 9.14 -12.09 -14.48
C THR A 266 10.17 -13.14 -14.08
N PRO A 267 10.34 -13.43 -12.79
CA PRO A 267 11.11 -14.59 -12.34
C PRO A 267 10.55 -15.89 -12.93
N ASP A 268 11.45 -16.80 -13.32
CA ASP A 268 11.12 -18.15 -13.81
C ASP A 268 10.12 -18.26 -14.98
N GLY A 269 9.84 -17.13 -15.66
CA GLY A 269 8.90 -17.08 -16.80
C GLY A 269 7.43 -17.17 -16.39
N GLU A 270 7.09 -16.78 -15.16
CA GLU A 270 5.70 -16.66 -14.71
C GLU A 270 4.91 -15.64 -15.55
N ASP A 271 3.58 -15.80 -15.67
CA ASP A 271 2.76 -14.88 -16.47
C ASP A 271 2.76 -13.46 -15.88
N ALA A 272 2.80 -13.37 -14.55
CA ALA A 272 2.93 -12.12 -13.80
C ALA A 272 3.64 -12.35 -12.46
N PHE A 273 4.12 -11.28 -11.84
CA PHE A 273 4.78 -11.33 -10.53
C PHE A 273 4.58 -10.04 -9.74
N THR A 274 4.06 -10.16 -8.52
CA THR A 274 3.96 -9.04 -7.58
C THR A 274 5.18 -8.97 -6.66
N LYS A 275 5.93 -7.87 -6.81
CA LYS A 275 7.17 -7.60 -6.10
C LYS A 275 6.99 -6.53 -5.04
N GLY A 276 7.42 -6.79 -3.80
CA GLY A 276 7.55 -5.74 -2.78
C GLY A 276 8.81 -4.89 -2.97
N ILE A 277 8.65 -3.57 -3.07
CA ILE A 277 9.73 -2.59 -3.08
C ILE A 277 9.64 -1.80 -1.77
N ALA A 278 10.26 -2.33 -0.71
CA ALA A 278 10.33 -1.63 0.56
C ALA A 278 11.74 -1.62 1.11
N ASN A 279 12.17 -0.44 1.59
CA ASN A 279 13.38 -0.26 2.37
C ASN A 279 12.97 0.00 3.84
N GLY A 280 12.42 -1.03 4.49
CA GLY A 280 11.87 -0.95 5.85
C GLY A 280 10.35 -1.05 5.91
N THR A 281 9.76 -0.76 7.08
CA THR A 281 8.32 -0.89 7.34
C THR A 281 7.49 0.32 6.91
N ASP A 282 8.15 1.43 6.60
CA ASP A 282 7.48 2.75 6.56
C ASP A 282 7.04 3.16 5.16
N TYR A 283 7.65 2.58 4.12
CA TYR A 283 7.37 2.88 2.71
C TYR A 283 7.07 1.58 1.97
N ARG A 284 5.92 1.53 1.31
CA ARG A 284 5.38 0.28 0.74
C ARG A 284 4.86 0.59 -0.66
N LEU A 285 5.63 0.16 -1.65
CA LEU A 285 5.26 0.13 -3.05
C LEU A 285 5.33 -1.32 -3.53
N PHE A 286 4.33 -1.74 -4.29
CA PHE A 286 4.27 -3.05 -4.91
C PHE A 286 4.31 -2.90 -6.42
N GLU A 287 5.35 -3.44 -7.04
CA GLU A 287 5.51 -3.49 -8.49
C GLU A 287 4.87 -4.79 -9.00
N ILE A 288 3.80 -4.66 -9.77
CA ILE A 288 3.13 -5.76 -10.46
C ILE A 288 3.71 -5.83 -11.87
N GLN A 289 4.50 -6.89 -12.11
CA GLN A 289 5.16 -7.15 -13.38
C GLN A 289 4.28 -8.08 -14.22
N ILE A 290 3.95 -7.66 -15.44
CA ILE A 290 3.27 -8.49 -16.43
C ILE A 290 4.32 -8.98 -17.43
N ASN A 291 4.45 -10.29 -17.63
CA ASN A 291 5.44 -10.82 -18.55
C ASN A 291 5.08 -10.41 -20.00
N PRO A 292 6.00 -9.81 -20.77
CA PRO A 292 5.71 -9.41 -22.14
C PRO A 292 5.27 -10.57 -23.05
N SER A 293 5.76 -11.79 -22.79
CA SER A 293 5.50 -12.96 -23.61
C SER A 293 4.04 -13.45 -23.58
N ILE A 294 3.25 -13.05 -22.57
CA ILE A 294 1.86 -13.50 -22.44
C ILE A 294 0.84 -12.52 -23.01
N ILE A 295 1.23 -11.26 -23.28
CA ILE A 295 0.27 -10.18 -23.58
C ILE A 295 -0.41 -10.35 -24.94
N GLU A 296 0.36 -10.75 -25.96
CA GLU A 296 -0.18 -10.93 -27.32
C GLU A 296 -1.18 -12.08 -27.36
N ASP A 297 -0.87 -13.20 -26.70
CA ASP A 297 -1.64 -14.45 -26.73
C ASP A 297 -2.81 -14.50 -25.72
N SER A 298 -2.77 -13.66 -24.67
CA SER A 298 -3.84 -13.61 -23.65
C SER A 298 -5.07 -12.89 -24.17
N SER A 299 -6.27 -13.41 -23.94
CA SER A 299 -7.49 -12.66 -24.18
C SER A 299 -7.64 -11.46 -23.22
N PRO A 300 -8.48 -10.45 -23.53
CA PRO A 300 -8.77 -9.35 -22.61
C PRO A 300 -9.27 -9.84 -21.24
N ILE A 301 -10.05 -10.92 -21.17
CA ILE A 301 -10.56 -11.45 -19.89
C ILE A 301 -9.47 -12.17 -19.08
N GLU A 302 -8.46 -12.76 -19.72
CA GLU A 302 -7.26 -13.27 -19.03
C GLU A 302 -6.41 -12.12 -18.48
N ILE A 303 -6.29 -11.01 -19.22
CA ILE A 303 -5.61 -9.80 -18.72
C ILE A 303 -6.35 -9.21 -17.52
N VAL A 304 -7.69 -9.21 -17.51
CA VAL A 304 -8.46 -8.83 -16.31
C VAL A 304 -8.11 -9.72 -15.14
N LEU A 305 -8.16 -11.05 -15.34
CA LEU A 305 -7.82 -12.00 -14.28
C LEU A 305 -6.44 -11.70 -13.70
N LEU A 306 -5.45 -11.46 -14.57
CA LEU A 306 -4.08 -11.13 -14.16
C LEU A 306 -4.04 -9.85 -13.32
N PHE A 307 -4.67 -8.76 -13.75
CA PHE A 307 -4.72 -7.52 -12.98
C PHE A 307 -5.34 -7.74 -11.59
N ILE A 308 -6.47 -8.43 -11.49
CA ILE A 308 -7.14 -8.69 -10.21
C ILE A 308 -6.27 -9.59 -9.32
N HIS A 309 -5.73 -10.67 -9.88
CA HIS A 309 -4.91 -11.66 -9.18
C HIS A 309 -3.69 -11.00 -8.53
N GLU A 310 -2.92 -10.23 -9.30
CA GLU A 310 -1.71 -9.59 -8.79
C GLU A 310 -2.03 -8.46 -7.80
N THR A 311 -3.16 -7.75 -7.96
CA THR A 311 -3.57 -6.73 -7.00
C THR A 311 -3.93 -7.36 -5.64
N ILE A 312 -4.53 -8.56 -5.63
CA ILE A 312 -4.73 -9.32 -4.38
C ILE A 312 -3.38 -9.67 -3.74
N HIS A 313 -2.38 -10.08 -4.52
CA HIS A 313 -1.04 -10.31 -3.97
C HIS A 313 -0.45 -9.06 -3.32
N ALA A 314 -0.58 -7.90 -3.96
CA ALA A 314 -0.11 -6.63 -3.41
C ALA A 314 -0.80 -6.33 -2.07
N GLU A 315 -2.11 -6.55 -1.96
CA GLU A 315 -2.85 -6.38 -0.70
C GLU A 315 -2.36 -7.34 0.40
N LEU A 316 -2.25 -8.63 0.08
CA LEU A 316 -1.83 -9.65 1.05
C LEU A 316 -0.43 -9.33 1.60
N LEU A 317 0.48 -8.88 0.74
CA LEU A 317 1.82 -8.46 1.13
C LEU A 317 1.79 -7.18 1.97
N ASP A 318 1.04 -6.15 1.55
CA ASP A 318 0.89 -4.90 2.30
C ASP A 318 0.39 -5.17 3.71
N ARG A 319 -0.66 -5.98 3.81
CA ARG A 319 -1.27 -6.37 5.08
C ARG A 319 -0.28 -7.12 5.96
N CYS A 320 0.50 -8.03 5.41
CA CYS A 320 1.57 -8.70 6.15
C CYS A 320 2.63 -7.73 6.67
N VAL A 321 3.03 -6.72 5.88
CA VAL A 321 3.96 -5.67 6.34
C VAL A 321 3.37 -4.88 7.52
N ARG A 322 2.10 -4.46 7.44
CA ARG A 322 1.41 -3.72 8.53
C ARG A 322 1.37 -4.49 9.83
N LEU A 323 1.07 -5.78 9.71
CA LEU A 323 1.01 -6.68 10.85
C LEU A 323 2.41 -7.07 11.32
N GLY A 324 3.49 -6.51 10.78
CA GLY A 324 4.87 -6.87 11.16
C GLY A 324 5.25 -8.31 10.83
N LEU A 325 4.42 -9.02 10.06
CA LEU A 325 4.70 -10.37 9.58
C LEU A 325 5.82 -10.34 8.54
N ILE A 326 5.93 -9.27 7.75
CA ILE A 326 7.03 -9.01 6.83
C ILE A 326 7.71 -7.72 7.30
N ASN A 327 9.04 -7.72 7.40
CA ASN A 327 9.79 -6.51 7.77
C ASN A 327 10.65 -5.95 6.64
N THR A 328 11.01 -6.77 5.66
CA THR A 328 11.79 -6.40 4.49
C THR A 328 11.43 -7.32 3.32
N PHE A 329 11.82 -6.91 2.12
CA PHE A 329 11.88 -7.78 0.94
C PHE A 329 13.34 -8.00 0.55
N ASN A 330 13.65 -9.11 -0.10
CA ASN A 330 14.99 -9.33 -0.66
C ASN A 330 15.19 -8.53 -1.97
N SER A 331 16.34 -8.65 -2.64
CA SER A 331 16.62 -7.91 -3.88
C SER A 331 15.69 -8.27 -5.05
N GLU A 332 15.19 -9.50 -5.06
CA GLU A 332 14.21 -10.00 -6.02
C GLU A 332 12.79 -9.58 -5.64
N GLY A 333 12.60 -9.11 -4.41
CA GLY A 333 11.36 -8.60 -3.82
C GLY A 333 10.46 -9.67 -3.22
N PHE A 334 11.01 -10.85 -2.93
CA PHE A 334 10.35 -11.85 -2.10
C PHE A 334 10.33 -11.40 -0.63
N PRO A 335 9.25 -11.71 0.11
CA PRO A 335 9.06 -11.26 1.47
C PRO A 335 9.94 -11.99 2.48
N ASN A 336 10.59 -11.24 3.38
CA ASN A 336 11.26 -11.81 4.55
C ASN A 336 10.32 -11.79 5.76
N PHE A 337 9.83 -12.98 6.13
CA PHE A 337 8.90 -13.10 7.25
C PHE A 337 9.56 -13.02 8.63
N THR A 338 8.85 -12.43 9.58
CA THR A 338 9.14 -12.48 11.00
C THR A 338 8.17 -13.42 11.73
N ASN A 339 8.40 -13.65 13.03
CA ASN A 339 7.56 -14.48 13.88
C ASN A 339 6.75 -13.68 14.90
N THR A 340 6.71 -12.36 14.79
CA THR A 340 6.13 -11.48 15.82
C THR A 340 5.13 -10.49 15.19
N PRO A 341 3.88 -10.93 14.94
CA PRO A 341 2.89 -10.03 14.37
C PRO A 341 2.42 -8.98 15.38
N ASN A 342 2.28 -7.74 14.92
CA ASN A 342 1.47 -6.71 15.54
C ASN A 342 0.02 -6.94 15.12
N THR A 343 -0.90 -7.16 16.06
CA THR A 343 -2.33 -7.34 15.75
C THR A 343 -3.16 -6.33 16.53
N PHE A 344 -4.11 -5.69 15.86
CA PHE A 344 -4.91 -4.60 16.42
C PHE A 344 -6.39 -5.00 16.58
N THR A 345 -6.87 -5.91 15.73
CA THR A 345 -8.23 -6.43 15.74
C THR A 345 -8.26 -7.96 15.75
N THR A 346 -9.43 -8.56 16.04
CA THR A 346 -9.61 -10.02 15.92
C THR A 346 -9.42 -10.51 14.48
N TYR A 347 -9.82 -9.71 13.49
CA TYR A 347 -9.64 -10.05 12.08
C TYR A 347 -8.15 -10.09 11.72
N ASP A 348 -7.34 -9.15 12.22
CA ASP A 348 -5.88 -9.17 12.06
C ASP A 348 -5.25 -10.39 12.72
N THR A 349 -5.72 -10.78 13.91
CA THR A 349 -5.24 -11.99 14.57
C THR A 349 -5.55 -13.23 13.75
N ILE A 350 -6.76 -13.36 13.20
CA ILE A 350 -7.14 -14.51 12.37
C ILE A 350 -6.30 -14.55 11.10
N PHE A 351 -6.17 -13.42 10.40
CA PHE A 351 -5.34 -13.32 9.20
C PHE A 351 -3.88 -13.71 9.50
N ALA A 352 -3.27 -13.14 10.54
CA ALA A 352 -1.89 -13.45 10.91
C ALA A 352 -1.70 -14.93 11.29
N LEU A 353 -2.69 -15.55 11.93
CA LEU A 353 -2.67 -16.98 12.23
C LEU A 353 -2.75 -17.83 10.95
N LEU A 354 -3.58 -17.44 9.98
CA LEU A 354 -3.69 -18.14 8.69
C LEU A 354 -2.38 -18.05 7.91
N VAL A 355 -1.82 -16.84 7.75
CA VAL A 355 -0.51 -16.63 7.09
C VAL A 355 0.57 -17.50 7.74
N ASN A 356 0.72 -17.45 9.07
CA ASN A 356 1.72 -18.26 9.76
C ASN A 356 1.48 -19.76 9.60
N LYS A 357 0.22 -20.20 9.60
CA LYS A 357 -0.12 -21.61 9.41
C LYS A 357 0.29 -22.09 8.02
N TYR A 358 -0.08 -21.36 6.96
CA TYR A 358 0.23 -21.75 5.58
C TYR A 358 1.72 -21.61 5.28
N LYS A 359 2.36 -20.52 5.67
CA LYS A 359 3.81 -20.34 5.54
C LYS A 359 4.58 -21.50 6.18
N ASN A 360 4.25 -21.87 7.41
CA ASN A 360 4.97 -22.94 8.12
C ASN A 360 4.62 -24.34 7.61
N TYR A 361 3.43 -24.54 7.03
CA TYR A 361 3.06 -25.82 6.42
C TYR A 361 4.04 -26.23 5.30
N TYR A 362 4.44 -25.26 4.47
CA TYR A 362 5.37 -25.49 3.36
C TYR A 362 6.84 -25.61 3.80
N ILE A 363 7.23 -25.03 4.94
CA ILE A 363 8.53 -25.30 5.56
C ILE A 363 8.68 -26.80 5.92
N ASP A 364 7.60 -27.40 6.44
CA ASP A 364 7.59 -28.82 6.82
C ASP A 364 7.31 -29.77 5.64
N HIS A 365 6.82 -29.23 4.51
CA HIS A 365 6.52 -29.96 3.27
C HIS A 365 7.11 -29.22 2.08
N PRO A 366 8.44 -29.21 1.91
CA PRO A 366 9.08 -28.54 0.79
C PRO A 366 8.64 -29.22 -0.51
N THR A 367 7.66 -28.62 -1.18
CA THR A 367 7.43 -28.80 -2.60
C THR A 367 8.47 -27.99 -3.36
N ASP A 368 8.65 -28.24 -4.66
CA ASP A 368 9.55 -27.43 -5.50
C ASP A 368 9.13 -25.92 -5.53
N SER A 369 7.95 -25.57 -5.00
CA SER A 369 7.39 -24.23 -4.85
C SER A 369 7.43 -23.64 -3.42
N GLY A 370 8.20 -24.27 -2.52
CA GLY A 370 8.01 -24.30 -1.05
C GLY A 370 8.01 -23.03 -0.18
N GLU A 371 7.85 -21.81 -0.70
CA GLU A 371 7.57 -20.61 0.12
C GLU A 371 6.56 -19.63 -0.51
N SER A 372 6.21 -19.76 -1.79
CA SER A 372 5.29 -18.82 -2.45
C SER A 372 3.81 -19.19 -2.23
N GLN A 373 3.48 -20.47 -2.07
CA GLN A 373 2.09 -20.95 -2.15
C GLN A 373 1.14 -20.50 -1.02
N TRP A 374 1.67 -19.97 0.10
CA TRP A 374 0.82 -19.53 1.21
C TRP A 374 -0.16 -18.43 0.79
N ASN A 375 0.22 -17.56 -0.15
CA ASN A 375 -0.63 -16.47 -0.61
C ASN A 375 -1.80 -17.01 -1.45
N HIS A 376 -1.55 -17.96 -2.36
CA HIS A 376 -2.57 -18.63 -3.16
C HIS A 376 -3.54 -19.44 -2.29
N ASP A 377 -3.07 -20.10 -1.23
CA ASP A 377 -3.99 -20.78 -0.29
C ASP A 377 -4.93 -19.78 0.43
N LEU A 378 -4.48 -18.54 0.64
CA LEU A 378 -5.35 -17.48 1.15
C LEU A 378 -6.38 -17.01 0.12
N PHE A 379 -6.17 -17.19 -1.19
CA PHE A 379 -7.22 -16.88 -2.17
C PHE A 379 -8.45 -17.76 -1.94
N THR A 380 -8.22 -19.05 -1.68
CA THR A 380 -9.28 -20.01 -1.36
C THR A 380 -9.94 -19.69 -0.02
N VAL A 381 -9.16 -19.62 1.06
CA VAL A 381 -9.74 -19.44 2.42
C VAL A 381 -10.36 -18.05 2.58
N LEU A 382 -9.80 -17.07 1.87
CA LEU A 382 -10.20 -15.67 1.68
C LEU A 382 -11.54 -15.49 0.99
N ASN A 383 -11.99 -16.51 0.24
CA ASN A 383 -13.04 -16.38 -0.76
C ASN A 383 -12.69 -15.45 -1.94
N TYR A 384 -11.41 -15.10 -2.12
CA TYR A 384 -10.99 -14.15 -3.15
C TYR A 384 -11.17 -14.72 -4.55
N ARG A 385 -11.02 -16.04 -4.74
CA ARG A 385 -11.29 -16.68 -6.04
C ARG A 385 -12.73 -16.49 -6.50
N GLU A 386 -13.69 -16.55 -5.58
CA GLU A 386 -15.10 -16.37 -5.89
C GLU A 386 -15.39 -14.90 -6.25
N ASN A 387 -14.77 -13.95 -5.52
CA ASN A 387 -14.85 -12.53 -5.88
C ASN A 387 -14.20 -12.21 -7.24
N ILE A 388 -13.10 -12.91 -7.59
CA ILE A 388 -12.53 -12.84 -8.94
C ILE A 388 -13.57 -13.27 -9.97
N VAL A 389 -14.25 -14.40 -9.78
CA VAL A 389 -15.28 -14.90 -10.71
C VAL A 389 -16.42 -13.88 -10.86
N GLU A 390 -16.91 -13.32 -9.75
CA GLU A 390 -17.94 -12.28 -9.76
C GLU A 390 -17.48 -11.06 -10.58
N ASN A 391 -16.25 -10.58 -10.37
CA ASN A 391 -15.73 -9.44 -11.11
C ASN A 391 -15.51 -9.74 -12.61
N LEU A 392 -15.08 -10.96 -12.96
CA LEU A 392 -14.97 -11.42 -14.35
C LEU A 392 -16.35 -11.47 -15.03
N LEU A 393 -17.39 -11.90 -14.31
CA LEU A 393 -18.77 -11.88 -14.79
C LEU A 393 -19.28 -10.47 -15.03
N GLU A 394 -18.97 -9.54 -14.12
CA GLU A 394 -19.37 -8.13 -14.20
C GLU A 394 -18.72 -7.40 -15.38
N ILE A 395 -17.42 -7.64 -15.62
CA ILE A 395 -16.71 -6.96 -16.70
C ILE A 395 -17.00 -7.56 -18.08
N HIS A 396 -17.35 -8.85 -18.15
CA HIS A 396 -17.51 -9.58 -19.41
C HIS A 396 -18.37 -8.85 -20.45
N PRO A 397 -19.55 -8.28 -20.14
CA PRO A 397 -20.36 -7.55 -21.11
C PRO A 397 -19.64 -6.35 -21.77
N SER A 398 -18.64 -5.77 -21.11
CA SER A 398 -17.86 -4.63 -21.63
C SER A 398 -16.68 -5.04 -22.52
N LEU A 399 -16.27 -6.32 -22.46
CA LEU A 399 -15.13 -6.89 -23.19
C LEU A 399 -15.56 -7.85 -24.29
N ASN A 400 -16.75 -8.44 -24.20
CA ASN A 400 -17.29 -9.40 -25.15
C ASN A 400 -17.91 -8.70 -26.35
N ASP A 401 -17.48 -9.05 -27.56
CA ASP A 401 -18.12 -8.60 -28.79
C ASP A 401 -19.50 -9.26 -28.94
N PRO A 402 -20.61 -8.50 -28.92
CA PRO A 402 -21.94 -9.08 -29.05
C PRO A 402 -22.21 -9.72 -30.42
N SER A 403 -21.37 -9.47 -31.42
CA SER A 403 -21.44 -10.09 -32.75
C SER A 403 -20.68 -11.43 -32.85
N ASP A 404 -19.77 -11.68 -31.91
CA ASP A 404 -19.02 -12.93 -31.73
C ASP A 404 -19.07 -13.33 -30.24
N ASP A 405 -20.30 -13.61 -29.78
CA ASP A 405 -20.56 -13.87 -28.37
C ASP A 405 -19.79 -15.12 -27.88
N PHE A 406 -18.92 -14.92 -26.88
CA PHE A 406 -18.06 -15.96 -26.33
C PHE A 406 -18.83 -17.22 -25.91
N LEU A 407 -19.94 -17.07 -25.19
CA LEU A 407 -20.72 -18.20 -24.68
C LEU A 407 -21.37 -18.99 -25.83
N PHE A 408 -21.89 -18.28 -26.84
CA PHE A 408 -22.41 -18.89 -28.05
C PHE A 408 -21.31 -19.65 -28.81
N SER A 409 -20.13 -19.05 -28.97
CA SER A 409 -18.99 -19.68 -29.66
C SER A 409 -18.55 -20.96 -28.93
N VAL A 410 -18.45 -20.94 -27.61
CA VAL A 410 -18.10 -22.12 -26.78
C VAL A 410 -19.12 -23.24 -26.90
N ASN A 411 -20.41 -22.92 -26.82
CA ASN A 411 -21.47 -23.94 -26.85
C ASN A 411 -21.72 -24.50 -28.27
N ASN A 412 -21.21 -23.85 -29.32
CA ASN A 412 -21.26 -24.35 -30.69
C ASN A 412 -19.91 -24.91 -31.20
N ASP A 413 -18.86 -24.86 -30.39
CA ASP A 413 -17.55 -25.42 -30.73
C ASP A 413 -17.63 -26.96 -30.83
N PRO A 414 -17.29 -27.58 -31.98
CA PRO A 414 -17.30 -29.03 -32.14
C PRO A 414 -16.30 -29.77 -31.23
N LEU A 415 -15.34 -29.05 -30.64
CA LEU A 415 -14.42 -29.60 -29.64
C LEU A 415 -15.00 -29.59 -28.22
N ASN A 416 -16.13 -28.91 -27.98
CA ASN A 416 -16.87 -29.03 -26.74
C ASN A 416 -17.59 -30.38 -26.68
N THR A 417 -17.13 -31.25 -25.79
CA THR A 417 -17.73 -32.58 -25.55
C THR A 417 -18.37 -32.72 -24.17
N PHE A 418 -18.45 -31.61 -23.42
CA PHE A 418 -18.88 -31.59 -22.02
C PHE A 418 -20.34 -31.15 -21.83
N GLY A 419 -20.99 -30.72 -22.91
CA GLY A 419 -22.33 -30.14 -22.91
C GLY A 419 -22.29 -28.61 -22.88
N ASP A 420 -23.47 -28.00 -22.75
CA ASP A 420 -23.58 -26.55 -22.69
C ASP A 420 -23.00 -26.04 -21.36
N PHE A 421 -22.07 -25.11 -21.44
CA PHE A 421 -21.62 -24.32 -20.30
C PHE A 421 -22.54 -23.12 -20.12
N ASN A 422 -22.66 -22.64 -18.88
CA ASN A 422 -23.03 -21.25 -18.63
C ASN A 422 -21.75 -20.40 -18.47
N LEU A 423 -21.89 -19.07 -18.50
CA LEU A 423 -20.74 -18.16 -18.41
C LEU A 423 -20.00 -18.28 -17.06
N GLU A 424 -20.74 -18.43 -15.95
CA GLU A 424 -20.18 -18.60 -14.62
C GLU A 424 -19.33 -19.88 -14.52
N ASP A 425 -19.77 -20.99 -15.13
CA ASP A 425 -18.99 -22.24 -15.17
C ASP A 425 -17.63 -22.02 -15.85
N LEU A 426 -17.61 -21.34 -17.00
CA LEU A 426 -16.39 -21.06 -17.76
C LEU A 426 -15.44 -20.16 -16.97
N LEU A 427 -15.94 -19.04 -16.45
CA LEU A 427 -15.13 -18.08 -15.71
C LEU A 427 -14.67 -18.65 -14.35
N ASN A 428 -15.44 -19.54 -13.74
CA ASN A 428 -15.02 -20.30 -12.57
C ASN A 428 -13.82 -21.22 -12.90
N TYR A 429 -13.80 -21.90 -14.05
CA TYR A 429 -12.62 -22.66 -14.48
C TYR A 429 -11.41 -21.76 -14.79
N VAL A 430 -11.65 -20.60 -15.40
CA VAL A 430 -10.61 -19.62 -15.77
C VAL A 430 -9.98 -19.00 -14.52
N SER A 431 -10.76 -18.79 -13.45
CA SER A 431 -10.25 -18.27 -12.17
C SER A 431 -9.19 -19.16 -11.50
N TRP A 432 -8.99 -20.39 -11.97
CA TRP A 432 -7.95 -21.29 -11.49
C TRP A 432 -6.57 -21.03 -12.10
N ILE A 433 -6.47 -20.21 -13.16
CA ILE A 433 -5.17 -19.83 -13.74
C ILE A 433 -4.35 -19.10 -12.67
N GLY A 434 -3.14 -19.60 -12.41
CA GLY A 434 -2.24 -19.13 -11.35
C GLY A 434 -2.49 -19.79 -9.98
N LEU A 435 -3.59 -20.52 -9.80
CA LEU A 435 -3.97 -21.17 -8.53
C LEU A 435 -3.84 -22.69 -8.58
N GLU A 436 -3.21 -23.26 -9.61
CA GLU A 436 -3.09 -24.70 -9.82
C GLU A 436 -2.23 -25.41 -8.74
N GLY A 437 -1.44 -24.65 -7.98
CA GLY A 437 -0.66 -25.18 -6.85
C GLY A 437 -1.45 -25.37 -5.55
N THR A 438 -2.68 -24.86 -5.47
CA THR A 438 -3.47 -24.88 -4.23
C THR A 438 -4.01 -26.27 -3.92
N GLN A 439 -4.18 -26.59 -2.63
CA GLN A 439 -4.74 -27.89 -2.23
C GLN A 439 -6.19 -28.07 -2.68
N GLU A 440 -6.95 -26.97 -2.78
CA GLU A 440 -8.31 -26.97 -3.30
C GLU A 440 -8.32 -27.34 -4.79
N TYR A 441 -7.50 -26.71 -5.62
CA TYR A 441 -7.37 -27.08 -7.04
C TYR A 441 -6.98 -28.55 -7.20
N ILE A 442 -5.97 -29.00 -6.45
CA ILE A 442 -5.48 -30.38 -6.53
C ILE A 442 -6.62 -31.36 -6.27
N SER A 443 -7.35 -31.17 -5.16
CA SER A 443 -8.40 -32.10 -4.73
C SER A 443 -9.71 -32.01 -5.51
N SER A 444 -10.06 -30.84 -6.06
CA SER A 444 -11.33 -30.62 -6.75
C SER A 444 -11.24 -30.71 -8.27
N ILE A 445 -10.11 -30.27 -8.86
CA ILE A 445 -9.90 -30.19 -10.30
C ILE A 445 -8.86 -31.22 -10.75
N SER A 446 -7.62 -31.14 -10.26
CA SER A 446 -6.49 -31.94 -10.78
C SER A 446 -6.69 -33.45 -10.65
N GLU A 447 -7.16 -33.90 -9.48
CA GLU A 447 -7.42 -35.32 -9.19
C GLU A 447 -8.72 -35.85 -9.83
N ASN A 448 -9.54 -34.97 -10.42
CA ASN A 448 -10.76 -35.34 -11.13
C ASN A 448 -10.59 -35.14 -12.65
N PRO A 449 -10.35 -36.22 -13.43
CA PRO A 449 -10.05 -36.10 -14.86
C PRO A 449 -11.12 -35.38 -15.68
N THR A 450 -12.38 -35.43 -15.25
CA THR A 450 -13.48 -34.73 -15.96
C THR A 450 -13.40 -33.23 -15.72
N GLU A 451 -13.16 -32.81 -14.48
CA GLU A 451 -13.06 -31.40 -14.10
C GLU A 451 -11.79 -30.76 -14.66
N LEU A 452 -10.65 -31.48 -14.60
CA LEU A 452 -9.42 -31.04 -15.26
C LEU A 452 -9.59 -30.87 -16.79
N ALA A 453 -10.32 -31.77 -17.45
CA ALA A 453 -10.59 -31.66 -18.88
C ALA A 453 -11.46 -30.45 -19.22
N LYS A 454 -12.46 -30.13 -18.40
CA LYS A 454 -13.27 -28.91 -18.55
C LYS A 454 -12.47 -27.65 -18.27
N LYS A 455 -11.59 -27.64 -17.25
CA LYS A 455 -10.66 -26.53 -16.97
C LYS A 455 -9.79 -26.23 -18.17
N ASN A 456 -9.09 -27.25 -18.68
CA ASN A 456 -8.21 -27.11 -19.85
C ASN A 456 -8.96 -26.70 -21.12
N TYR A 457 -10.21 -27.16 -21.29
CA TYR A 457 -11.06 -26.71 -22.38
C TYR A 457 -11.40 -25.22 -22.24
N SER A 458 -11.84 -24.80 -21.05
CA SER A 458 -12.28 -23.42 -20.78
C SER A 458 -11.14 -22.42 -20.96
N GLU A 459 -9.94 -22.73 -20.44
CA GLU A 459 -8.73 -21.91 -20.63
C GLU A 459 -8.39 -21.76 -22.13
N ARG A 460 -8.38 -22.87 -22.88
CA ARG A 460 -8.16 -22.82 -24.32
C ARG A 460 -9.25 -22.05 -25.05
N ALA A 461 -10.50 -22.21 -24.64
CA ALA A 461 -11.64 -21.54 -25.26
C ALA A 461 -11.55 -20.03 -25.06
N VAL A 462 -11.19 -19.56 -23.88
CA VAL A 462 -10.97 -18.13 -23.60
C VAL A 462 -9.89 -17.55 -24.54
N ARG A 463 -8.75 -18.23 -24.71
CA ARG A 463 -7.69 -17.75 -25.64
C ARG A 463 -8.12 -17.70 -27.11
N ASN A 464 -8.93 -18.67 -27.55
CA ASN A 464 -9.20 -18.86 -28.99
C ASN A 464 -10.56 -18.32 -29.46
N GLN A 465 -11.51 -18.13 -28.56
CA GLN A 465 -12.90 -17.82 -28.87
C GLN A 465 -13.41 -16.57 -28.16
N TYR A 466 -12.68 -16.04 -27.18
CA TYR A 466 -12.98 -14.72 -26.65
C TYR A 466 -12.49 -13.66 -27.63
N THR A 467 -13.13 -12.49 -27.63
CA THR A 467 -12.71 -11.36 -28.46
C THR A 467 -11.23 -11.06 -28.24
N PRO A 468 -10.38 -11.06 -29.29
CA PRO A 468 -8.92 -10.99 -29.13
C PRO A 468 -8.43 -9.61 -28.69
N ASP A 469 -9.18 -8.57 -29.06
CA ASP A 469 -8.90 -7.17 -28.76
C ASP A 469 -9.91 -6.64 -27.74
N CYS A 470 -9.47 -5.69 -26.92
CA CYS A 470 -10.37 -4.95 -26.04
C CYS A 470 -11.25 -4.02 -26.87
N VAL A 471 -12.57 -4.20 -26.82
CA VAL A 471 -13.54 -3.43 -27.62
C VAL A 471 -13.61 -1.99 -27.08
N GLU A 472 -13.21 -0.99 -27.88
CA GLU A 472 -13.32 0.44 -27.52
C GLU A 472 -14.78 0.88 -27.30
#